data_AF-A0A9P5N4L1-F1
#
_entry.id   AF-A0A9P5N4L1-F1
#
_cell.length_a   1.000
_cell.length_b   1.000
_cell.length_c   1.000
_cell.angle_alpha   90.00
_cell.angle_beta   90.00
_cell.angle_gamma   90.00
#
_symmetry.space_group_name_H-M   'P 1'
#
loop_
_entity.id
_entity.type
_entity.pdbx_description
1 polymer ?
#
loop_
_entity_poly.entity_id
_entity_poly.type
_entity_poly.pdbx_seq_one_letter_code
_entity_poly.pdbx_strand_id
1 'polypeptide(L)'
;MNSNFPNGLSIFHSSYPSSFRPTLGPLDAHTEEPSSVLSAEAQDKAIAKYGIAGRVWEAAYAMMIYVRNPAAYEFDPQFDLGPGAAVVELGAGTGAAGLTIAAAHPHARVVLTDLAEVCPLLQSNAREYPEVEVRPLAWGCAAQAQALRDELGPIPVSHVICSDLVYFPELAAPLLRTLLHLTAPVPTLPAVSPQVILSYTIRSLSKETPFWSAFGLWFTFTPVLVRARSEDNSSRWERFESGGDGEVFLFVARRKSESFSWTAPEDDVALLEGVGARGTEERKGDDEFEVLLLMRSTNE
;
A
#
# COMPACT_ATOMS: atom_id res chain seq x y z
N MET A 1 10.21 -17.43 -14.80
CA MET A 1 9.69 -18.06 -13.57
C MET A 1 8.35 -17.42 -13.27
N ASN A 2 7.36 -18.18 -12.79
CA ASN A 2 6.10 -17.59 -12.34
C ASN A 2 6.36 -16.97 -10.96
N SER A 3 6.46 -15.63 -10.87
CA SER A 3 6.75 -14.89 -9.63
C SER A 3 5.74 -15.17 -8.53
N ASN A 4 4.52 -15.58 -8.90
CA ASN A 4 3.47 -15.88 -7.94
C ASN A 4 3.69 -17.18 -7.15
N PHE A 5 4.59 -18.07 -7.61
CA PHE A 5 4.90 -19.35 -6.94
C PHE A 5 6.39 -19.43 -6.59
N PRO A 6 6.84 -18.67 -5.57
CA PRO A 6 8.22 -18.71 -5.13
C PRO A 6 8.59 -20.09 -4.56
N ASN A 7 9.78 -20.59 -4.90
CA ASN A 7 10.26 -21.88 -4.45
C ASN A 7 10.46 -21.90 -2.93
N GLY A 8 9.93 -22.93 -2.26
CA GLY A 8 10.16 -23.15 -0.82
C GLY A 8 9.32 -22.28 0.12
N LEU A 9 8.35 -21.52 -0.40
CA LEU A 9 7.39 -20.77 0.42
C LEU A 9 6.08 -21.56 0.55
N SER A 10 5.75 -21.98 1.77
CA SER A 10 4.43 -22.54 2.10
C SER A 10 3.47 -21.41 2.41
N ILE A 11 2.32 -21.37 1.72
CA ILE A 11 1.34 -20.28 1.79
C ILE A 11 -0.01 -20.88 2.16
N PHE A 12 -0.66 -20.32 3.17
CA PHE A 12 -1.97 -20.73 3.68
C PHE A 12 -2.88 -19.51 3.82
N HIS A 13 -4.20 -19.70 3.82
CA HIS A 13 -5.12 -18.60 4.10
C HIS A 13 -4.80 -17.91 5.42
N SER A 14 -5.02 -16.60 5.47
CA SER A 14 -4.98 -15.84 6.71
C SER A 14 -6.39 -15.68 7.28
N SER A 15 -6.46 -15.42 8.57
CA SER A 15 -7.65 -14.87 9.21
C SER A 15 -7.32 -13.47 9.73
N TYR A 16 -8.36 -12.67 9.97
CA TYR A 16 -8.21 -11.42 10.70
C TYR A 16 -7.44 -11.66 12.02
N PRO A 17 -6.28 -11.02 12.24
CA PRO A 17 -5.51 -11.22 13.46
C PRO A 17 -6.37 -10.96 14.70
N SER A 18 -6.40 -11.90 15.64
CA SER A 18 -7.13 -11.76 16.91
C SER A 18 -6.63 -10.57 17.74
N SER A 19 -5.40 -10.15 17.50
CA SER A 19 -4.74 -9.01 18.12
C SER A 19 -5.17 -7.65 17.56
N PHE A 20 -5.83 -7.60 16.39
CA PHE A 20 -6.60 -6.42 15.96
C PHE A 20 -7.94 -6.29 16.70
N ARG A 21 -8.20 -7.13 17.73
CA ARG A 21 -9.36 -7.03 18.63
C ARG A 21 -9.04 -6.53 20.06
N PRO A 22 -8.56 -5.31 20.28
CA PRO A 22 -8.87 -4.64 21.53
C PRO A 22 -9.93 -3.58 21.23
N THR A 23 -11.22 -3.91 21.39
CA THR A 23 -12.41 -3.02 21.34
C THR A 23 -13.00 -2.58 19.98
N LEU A 24 -12.73 -3.27 18.88
CA LEU A 24 -13.70 -3.32 17.78
C LEU A 24 -14.83 -4.26 18.24
N GLY A 25 -16.04 -3.73 18.48
CA GLY A 25 -17.23 -4.58 18.50
C GLY A 25 -17.36 -5.39 17.21
N PRO A 26 -18.40 -6.21 17.00
CA PRO A 26 -18.69 -6.68 15.65
C PRO A 26 -18.65 -5.45 14.75
N LEU A 27 -17.73 -5.44 13.76
CA LEU A 27 -17.66 -4.42 12.72
C LEU A 27 -19.11 -4.12 12.33
N ASP A 28 -19.53 -2.87 12.48
CA ASP A 28 -20.94 -2.50 12.39
C ASP A 28 -21.58 -3.25 11.23
N ALA A 29 -22.66 -3.99 11.52
CA ALA A 29 -23.35 -4.90 10.60
C ALA A 29 -23.98 -4.20 9.36
N HIS A 30 -23.56 -2.97 9.08
CA HIS A 30 -24.05 -2.07 8.05
C HIS A 30 -23.01 -1.72 6.98
N THR A 31 -21.74 -2.08 7.16
CA THR A 31 -20.80 -2.15 6.03
C THR A 31 -20.69 -3.61 5.61
N GLU A 32 -21.33 -3.98 4.49
CA GLU A 32 -21.13 -5.30 3.90
C GLU A 32 -19.63 -5.49 3.68
N GLU A 33 -19.00 -6.35 4.48
CA GLU A 33 -17.61 -6.72 4.22
C GLU A 33 -17.52 -7.30 2.80
N PRO A 34 -16.38 -7.16 2.10
CA PRO A 34 -16.04 -8.04 0.99
C PRO A 34 -15.81 -9.46 1.55
N SER A 35 -16.86 -10.05 2.11
CA SER A 35 -16.86 -11.21 3.00
C SER A 35 -16.43 -12.48 2.26
N SER A 36 -16.66 -12.50 0.95
CA SER A 36 -16.26 -13.59 0.08
C SER A 36 -14.74 -13.70 -0.01
N VAL A 37 -14.02 -12.58 -0.21
CA VAL A 37 -12.56 -12.55 -0.42
C VAL A 37 -11.79 -12.93 0.85
N LEU A 38 -12.31 -12.57 2.03
CA LEU A 38 -11.66 -12.86 3.31
C LEU A 38 -11.88 -14.30 3.79
N SER A 39 -12.84 -15.03 3.22
CA SER A 39 -13.14 -16.40 3.64
C SER A 39 -11.96 -17.34 3.38
N ALA A 40 -11.72 -18.27 4.30
CA ALA A 40 -10.66 -19.28 4.17
C ALA A 40 -10.81 -20.08 2.86
N GLU A 41 -12.03 -20.46 2.49
CA GLU A 41 -12.32 -21.19 1.26
C GLU A 41 -11.95 -20.40 -0.01
N ALA A 42 -12.28 -19.10 -0.06
CA ALA A 42 -11.92 -18.28 -1.21
C ALA A 42 -10.41 -18.10 -1.34
N GLN A 43 -9.73 -17.83 -0.22
CA GLN A 43 -8.28 -17.71 -0.18
C GLN A 43 -7.59 -19.02 -0.57
N ASP A 44 -8.02 -20.18 -0.04
CA ASP A 44 -7.41 -21.47 -0.39
C ASP A 44 -7.53 -21.77 -1.90
N LYS A 45 -8.70 -21.50 -2.50
CA LYS A 45 -8.89 -21.62 -3.95
C LYS A 45 -8.01 -20.64 -4.73
N ALA A 46 -7.89 -19.39 -4.26
CA ALA A 46 -7.10 -18.37 -4.90
C ALA A 46 -5.59 -18.68 -4.79
N ILE A 47 -5.09 -19.09 -3.63
CA ILE A 47 -3.70 -19.50 -3.39
C ILE A 47 -3.33 -20.67 -4.30
N ALA A 48 -4.19 -21.68 -4.40
CA ALA A 48 -3.93 -22.84 -5.26
C ALA A 48 -3.73 -22.45 -6.74
N LYS A 49 -4.39 -21.37 -7.21
CA LYS A 49 -4.35 -20.95 -8.62
C LYS A 49 -3.37 -19.79 -8.89
N TYR A 50 -3.22 -18.87 -7.95
CA TYR A 50 -2.50 -17.60 -8.11
C TYR A 50 -1.37 -17.43 -7.09
N GLY A 51 -1.05 -18.44 -6.28
CA GLY A 51 0.07 -18.43 -5.34
C GLY A 51 -0.01 -17.29 -4.32
N ILE A 52 1.08 -16.53 -4.15
CA ILE A 52 1.15 -15.41 -3.18
C ILE A 52 0.09 -14.33 -3.44
N ALA A 53 -0.33 -14.12 -4.69
CA ALA A 53 -1.35 -13.13 -5.05
C ALA A 53 -2.76 -13.56 -4.61
N GLY A 54 -2.97 -14.86 -4.37
CA GLY A 54 -4.25 -15.39 -3.89
C GLY A 54 -4.46 -15.28 -2.38
N ARG A 55 -3.43 -14.89 -1.62
CA ARG A 55 -3.50 -14.74 -0.16
C ARG A 55 -3.81 -13.29 0.22
N VAL A 56 -4.63 -13.10 1.25
CA VAL A 56 -4.72 -11.81 1.94
C VAL A 56 -3.55 -11.71 2.91
N TRP A 57 -2.69 -10.70 2.77
CA TRP A 57 -1.54 -10.54 3.66
C TRP A 57 -1.87 -9.70 4.89
N GLU A 58 -1.12 -9.89 5.97
CA GLU A 58 -1.35 -9.31 7.30
C GLU A 58 -1.48 -7.78 7.24
N ALA A 59 -0.64 -7.12 6.43
CA ALA A 59 -0.68 -5.68 6.25
C ALA A 59 -1.95 -5.20 5.51
N ALA A 60 -2.60 -6.03 4.70
CA ALA A 60 -3.85 -5.65 4.05
C ALA A 60 -4.97 -5.42 5.07
N TYR A 61 -5.04 -6.22 6.15
CA TYR A 61 -6.00 -6.01 7.23
C TYR A 61 -5.78 -4.66 7.94
N ALA A 62 -4.53 -4.26 8.14
CA ALA A 62 -4.20 -2.95 8.69
C ALA A 62 -4.74 -1.81 7.82
N MET A 63 -4.49 -1.89 6.50
CA MET A 63 -5.03 -0.96 5.53
C MET A 63 -6.56 -0.90 5.59
N MET A 64 -7.23 -2.05 5.62
CA MET A 64 -8.69 -2.13 5.69
C MET A 64 -9.26 -1.45 6.94
N ILE A 65 -8.62 -1.62 8.10
CA ILE A 65 -9.03 -0.94 9.35
C ILE A 65 -8.86 0.57 9.22
N TYR A 66 -7.72 1.01 8.71
CA TYR A 66 -7.41 2.43 8.54
C TYR A 66 -8.39 3.13 7.60
N VAL A 67 -8.71 2.49 6.47
CA VAL A 67 -9.69 2.98 5.49
C VAL A 67 -11.10 3.05 6.09
N ARG A 68 -11.53 2.01 6.82
CA ARG A 68 -12.87 1.98 7.43
C ARG A 68 -13.06 3.04 8.51
N ASN A 69 -11.97 3.52 9.10
CA ASN A 69 -11.96 4.54 10.15
C ASN A 69 -13.06 4.32 11.23
N PRO A 70 -13.05 3.15 11.91
CA PRO A 70 -14.09 2.78 12.87
C PRO A 70 -14.24 3.82 13.98
N ALA A 71 -15.48 4.12 14.38
CA ALA A 71 -15.82 5.20 15.32
C ALA A 71 -15.12 5.09 16.70
N ALA A 72 -14.77 3.87 17.11
CA ALA A 72 -14.07 3.57 18.35
C ALA A 72 -12.62 4.09 18.38
N TYR A 73 -12.05 4.49 17.25
CA TYR A 73 -10.67 4.93 17.15
C TYR A 73 -10.55 6.27 16.44
N GLU A 74 -9.37 6.86 16.60
CA GLU A 74 -8.88 7.98 15.82
C GLU A 74 -7.53 7.61 15.23
N PHE A 75 -7.28 8.08 14.01
CA PHE A 75 -6.03 7.86 13.29
C PHE A 75 -5.36 9.20 12.97
N ASP A 76 -4.04 9.26 13.08
CA ASP A 76 -3.25 10.42 12.69
C ASP A 76 -2.05 9.98 11.83
N PRO A 77 -1.95 10.42 10.56
CA PRO A 77 -2.96 11.19 9.83
C PRO A 77 -4.24 10.38 9.59
N GLN A 78 -5.38 11.06 9.48
CA GLN A 78 -6.65 10.43 9.13
C GLN A 78 -6.68 10.01 7.64
N PHE A 79 -7.32 8.88 7.34
CA PHE A 79 -7.64 8.51 5.97
C PHE A 79 -8.77 9.40 5.44
N ASP A 80 -8.52 10.10 4.33
CA ASP A 80 -9.52 10.95 3.68
C ASP A 80 -9.42 10.86 2.16
N LEU A 81 -10.56 10.69 1.51
CA LEU A 81 -10.69 10.73 0.05
C LEU A 81 -11.64 11.86 -0.32
N GLY A 82 -11.06 12.98 -0.73
CA GLY A 82 -11.82 14.13 -1.22
C GLY A 82 -12.70 13.81 -2.45
N PRO A 83 -13.66 14.69 -2.79
CA PRO A 83 -14.52 14.50 -3.96
C PRO A 83 -13.70 14.28 -5.25
N GLY A 84 -14.07 13.24 -6.01
CA GLY A 84 -13.38 12.91 -7.27
C GLY A 84 -12.02 12.24 -7.10
N ALA A 85 -11.71 11.70 -5.91
CA ALA A 85 -10.47 10.94 -5.69
C ALA A 85 -10.34 9.77 -6.68
N ALA A 86 -9.15 9.63 -7.27
CA ALA A 86 -8.75 8.47 -8.07
C ALA A 86 -7.70 7.68 -7.30
N VAL A 87 -8.06 6.46 -6.91
CA VAL A 87 -7.26 5.55 -6.11
C VAL A 87 -6.71 4.45 -7.01
N VAL A 88 -5.40 4.24 -6.99
CA VAL A 88 -4.73 3.13 -7.67
C VAL A 88 -4.14 2.21 -6.61
N GLU A 89 -4.58 0.95 -6.55
CA GLU A 89 -3.92 -0.06 -5.72
C GLU A 89 -2.87 -0.82 -6.56
N LEU A 90 -1.63 -0.84 -6.09
CA LEU A 90 -0.53 -1.60 -6.67
C LEU A 90 -0.45 -3.00 -6.06
N GLY A 91 -0.23 -4.03 -6.90
CA GLY A 91 -0.07 -5.40 -6.41
C GLY A 91 -1.25 -5.87 -5.57
N ALA A 92 -2.46 -5.59 -6.03
CA ALA A 92 -3.68 -5.76 -5.25
C ALA A 92 -3.93 -7.22 -4.84
N GLY A 93 -3.37 -8.20 -5.56
CA GLY A 93 -3.53 -9.63 -5.30
C GLY A 93 -5.00 -10.04 -5.35
N THR A 94 -5.59 -10.23 -4.17
CA THR A 94 -7.02 -10.52 -4.01
C THR A 94 -7.92 -9.29 -4.16
N GLY A 95 -7.38 -8.08 -4.03
CA GLY A 95 -8.10 -6.81 -4.04
C GLY A 95 -8.71 -6.43 -2.69
N ALA A 96 -8.40 -7.14 -1.61
CA ALA A 96 -9.08 -6.96 -0.32
C ALA A 96 -9.07 -5.49 0.19
N ALA A 97 -7.94 -4.79 0.10
CA ALA A 97 -7.84 -3.41 0.55
C ALA A 97 -8.55 -2.43 -0.41
N GLY A 98 -8.32 -2.52 -1.73
CA GLY A 98 -9.00 -1.68 -2.70
C GLY A 98 -10.51 -1.87 -2.77
N LEU A 99 -11.02 -3.10 -2.61
CA LEU A 99 -12.46 -3.36 -2.51
C LEU A 99 -13.05 -2.79 -1.21
N THR A 100 -12.29 -2.81 -0.11
CA THR A 100 -12.69 -2.13 1.13
C THR A 100 -12.77 -0.62 0.93
N ILE A 101 -11.84 -0.02 0.16
CA ILE A 101 -11.90 1.40 -0.22
C ILE A 101 -13.14 1.68 -1.05
N ALA A 102 -13.42 0.87 -2.07
CA ALA A 102 -14.61 1.03 -2.91
C ALA A 102 -15.91 0.99 -2.09
N ALA A 103 -16.01 0.03 -1.16
CA ALA A 103 -17.17 -0.11 -0.27
C ALA A 103 -17.33 1.09 0.69
N ALA A 104 -16.23 1.58 1.29
CA ALA A 104 -16.26 2.68 2.25
C ALA A 104 -16.37 4.06 1.60
N HIS A 105 -15.93 4.20 0.34
CA HIS A 105 -15.85 5.46 -0.38
C HIS A 105 -16.41 5.31 -1.81
N PRO A 106 -17.73 5.12 -1.97
CA PRO A 106 -18.36 4.86 -3.27
C PRO A 106 -18.26 6.04 -4.26
N HIS A 107 -17.83 7.23 -3.80
CA HIS A 107 -17.54 8.39 -4.66
C HIS A 107 -16.14 8.37 -5.27
N ALA A 108 -15.25 7.50 -4.80
CA ALA A 108 -13.90 7.38 -5.29
C ALA A 108 -13.85 6.47 -6.52
N ARG A 109 -13.05 6.87 -7.52
CA ARG A 109 -12.71 6.00 -8.66
C ARG A 109 -11.59 5.07 -8.23
N VAL A 110 -11.86 3.77 -8.12
CA VAL A 110 -10.87 2.78 -7.65
C VAL A 110 -10.39 1.93 -8.83
N VAL A 111 -9.07 1.87 -9.01
CA VAL A 111 -8.40 1.01 -9.99
C VAL A 111 -7.50 0.01 -9.27
N LEU A 112 -7.82 -1.28 -9.37
CA LEU A 112 -7.01 -2.37 -8.85
C LEU A 112 -6.01 -2.80 -9.92
N THR A 113 -4.73 -2.87 -9.54
CA THR A 113 -3.67 -3.24 -10.48
C THR A 113 -2.80 -4.36 -9.95
N ASP A 114 -2.42 -5.26 -10.86
CA ASP A 114 -1.51 -6.39 -10.59
C ASP A 114 -0.94 -6.90 -11.93
N LEU A 115 -0.20 -8.00 -11.91
CA LEU A 115 0.21 -8.73 -13.10
C LEU A 115 -1.01 -9.19 -13.92
N ALA A 116 -0.85 -9.27 -15.24
CA ALA A 116 -1.94 -9.63 -16.15
C ALA A 116 -2.57 -11.00 -15.82
N GLU A 117 -1.79 -11.96 -15.33
CA GLU A 117 -2.26 -13.27 -14.88
C GLU A 117 -3.06 -13.23 -13.57
N VAL A 118 -2.95 -12.17 -12.77
CA VAL A 118 -3.70 -11.97 -11.51
C VAL A 118 -4.99 -11.19 -11.77
N CYS A 119 -5.08 -10.38 -12.82
CA CYS A 119 -6.29 -9.63 -13.16
C CYS A 119 -7.59 -10.47 -13.19
N PRO A 120 -7.62 -11.73 -13.66
CA PRO A 120 -8.82 -12.56 -13.58
C PRO A 120 -9.30 -12.86 -12.15
N LEU A 121 -8.39 -12.92 -11.16
CA LEU A 121 -8.75 -13.01 -9.74
C LEU A 121 -9.43 -11.72 -9.28
N LEU A 122 -8.79 -10.57 -9.52
CA LEU A 122 -9.32 -9.26 -9.18
C LEU A 122 -10.70 -9.02 -9.80
N GLN A 123 -10.88 -9.31 -11.09
CA GLN A 123 -12.17 -9.20 -11.78
C GLN A 123 -13.23 -10.11 -11.17
N SER A 124 -12.85 -11.30 -10.70
CA SER A 124 -13.79 -12.20 -10.03
C SER A 124 -14.22 -11.68 -8.67
N ASN A 125 -13.31 -11.06 -7.92
CA ASN A 125 -13.58 -10.52 -6.59
C ASN A 125 -14.30 -9.17 -6.65
N ALA A 126 -14.07 -8.37 -7.69
CA ALA A 126 -14.72 -7.08 -7.92
C ALA A 126 -16.11 -7.19 -8.56
N ARG A 127 -16.68 -8.40 -8.75
CA ARG A 127 -17.97 -8.58 -9.43
C ARG A 127 -19.14 -7.82 -8.79
N GLU A 128 -19.09 -7.63 -7.49
CA GLU A 128 -20.11 -6.91 -6.72
C GLU A 128 -19.88 -5.39 -6.70
N TYR A 129 -18.76 -4.91 -7.26
CA TYR A 129 -18.33 -3.51 -7.32
C TYR A 129 -18.11 -3.10 -8.79
N PRO A 130 -19.18 -2.95 -9.59
CA PRO A 130 -19.07 -2.71 -11.04
C PRO A 130 -18.33 -1.42 -11.42
N GLU A 131 -18.21 -0.47 -10.49
CA GLU A 131 -17.43 0.76 -10.60
C GLU A 131 -15.92 0.57 -10.43
N VAL A 132 -15.49 -0.56 -9.86
CA VAL A 132 -14.07 -0.87 -9.67
C VAL A 132 -13.46 -1.33 -10.97
N GLU A 133 -12.39 -0.65 -11.38
CA GLU A 133 -11.66 -0.98 -12.60
C GLU A 133 -10.49 -1.90 -12.28
N VAL A 134 -10.22 -2.87 -13.16
CA VAL A 134 -9.04 -3.74 -13.06
C VAL A 134 -8.13 -3.51 -14.26
N ARG A 135 -6.85 -3.23 -14.03
CA ARG A 135 -5.85 -3.01 -15.09
C ARG A 135 -4.55 -3.78 -14.80
N PRO A 136 -3.90 -4.34 -15.83
CA PRO A 136 -2.57 -4.92 -15.66
C PRO A 136 -1.53 -3.81 -15.46
N LEU A 137 -0.68 -3.97 -14.45
CA LEU A 137 0.46 -3.09 -14.18
C LEU A 137 1.60 -3.89 -13.54
N ALA A 138 2.53 -4.36 -14.37
CA ALA A 138 3.79 -4.90 -13.90
C ALA A 138 4.67 -3.75 -13.39
N TRP A 139 5.22 -3.89 -12.18
CA TRP A 139 6.07 -2.86 -11.61
C TRP A 139 7.30 -2.61 -12.49
N GLY A 140 7.71 -1.35 -12.59
CA GLY A 140 8.80 -0.89 -13.44
C GLY A 140 8.40 -0.68 -14.91
N CYS A 141 7.21 -1.13 -15.34
CA CYS A 141 6.74 -0.93 -16.70
C CYS A 141 6.21 0.51 -16.91
N ALA A 142 7.09 1.41 -17.35
CA ALA A 142 6.74 2.81 -17.62
C ALA A 142 5.59 2.97 -18.62
N ALA A 143 5.51 2.11 -19.64
CA ALA A 143 4.46 2.15 -20.64
C ALA A 143 3.06 1.84 -20.05
N GLN A 144 2.96 0.85 -19.16
CA GLN A 144 1.70 0.52 -18.49
C GLN A 144 1.31 1.59 -17.47
N ALA A 145 2.28 2.12 -16.71
CA ALA A 145 2.04 3.22 -15.79
C ALA A 145 1.55 4.48 -16.52
N GLN A 146 2.16 4.80 -17.67
CA GLN A 146 1.74 5.93 -18.50
C GLN A 146 0.35 5.71 -19.09
N ALA A 147 0.06 4.53 -19.64
CA ALA A 147 -1.27 4.21 -20.17
C ALA A 147 -2.37 4.34 -19.10
N LEU A 148 -2.10 3.89 -17.87
CA LEU A 148 -3.03 4.06 -16.75
C LEU A 148 -3.25 5.54 -16.41
N ARG A 149 -2.19 6.35 -16.38
CA ARG A 149 -2.30 7.80 -16.15
C ARG A 149 -3.12 8.48 -17.26
N ASP A 150 -2.89 8.11 -18.51
CA ASP A 150 -3.62 8.66 -19.65
C ASP A 150 -5.10 8.28 -19.62
N GLU A 151 -5.42 7.05 -19.20
CA GLU A 151 -6.79 6.55 -19.03
C GLU A 151 -7.55 7.25 -17.88
N LEU A 152 -6.86 7.58 -16.79
CA LEU A 152 -7.44 8.37 -15.71
C LEU A 152 -7.80 9.80 -16.15
N GLY A 153 -7.21 10.26 -17.27
CA GLY A 153 -7.58 11.48 -17.97
C GLY A 153 -7.24 12.73 -17.13
N PRO A 154 -8.13 13.74 -17.07
CA PRO A 154 -7.86 14.96 -16.32
C PRO A 154 -7.92 14.77 -14.79
N ILE A 155 -8.38 13.61 -14.31
CA ILE A 155 -8.41 13.29 -12.89
C ILE A 155 -7.05 12.70 -12.54
N PRO A 156 -6.14 13.43 -11.88
CA PRO A 156 -4.87 12.86 -11.49
C PRO A 156 -5.11 11.77 -10.45
N VAL A 157 -4.26 10.74 -10.45
CA VAL A 157 -4.14 9.83 -9.32
C VAL A 157 -4.04 10.69 -8.05
N SER A 158 -4.93 10.50 -7.09
CA SER A 158 -4.86 11.21 -5.81
C SER A 158 -4.25 10.33 -4.73
N HIS A 159 -4.45 9.01 -4.83
CA HIS A 159 -3.96 8.04 -3.87
C HIS A 159 -3.36 6.81 -4.57
N VAL A 160 -2.22 6.36 -4.08
CA VAL A 160 -1.62 5.08 -4.43
C VAL A 160 -1.60 4.21 -3.19
N ILE A 161 -2.20 3.03 -3.25
CA ILE A 161 -2.32 2.09 -2.13
C ILE A 161 -1.34 0.95 -2.36
N CYS A 162 -0.53 0.66 -1.34
CA CYS A 162 0.46 -0.42 -1.36
C CYS A 162 0.22 -1.30 -0.13
N SER A 163 -0.29 -2.51 -0.35
CA SER A 163 -0.53 -3.47 0.73
C SER A 163 0.51 -4.59 0.68
N ASP A 164 1.54 -4.49 1.54
CA ASP A 164 2.56 -5.52 1.76
C ASP A 164 3.44 -5.85 0.54
N LEU A 165 3.92 -4.80 -0.14
CA LEU A 165 4.63 -4.93 -1.42
C LEU A 165 6.16 -5.01 -1.33
N VAL A 166 6.73 -4.86 -0.14
CA VAL A 166 8.18 -4.87 0.10
C VAL A 166 8.59 -6.24 0.67
N TYR A 167 8.75 -7.23 -0.20
CA TYR A 167 8.99 -8.63 0.21
C TYR A 167 10.08 -9.38 -0.57
N PHE A 168 10.32 -9.04 -1.85
CA PHE A 168 11.43 -9.59 -2.64
C PHE A 168 12.39 -8.47 -3.07
N PRO A 169 13.71 -8.57 -2.77
CA PRO A 169 14.69 -7.53 -3.10
C PRO A 169 14.69 -7.12 -4.57
N GLU A 170 14.53 -8.06 -5.49
CA GLU A 170 14.49 -7.83 -6.93
C GLU A 170 13.28 -6.99 -7.39
N LEU A 171 12.24 -6.86 -6.54
CA LEU A 171 11.06 -6.04 -6.83
C LEU A 171 11.16 -4.61 -6.27
N ALA A 172 12.17 -4.32 -5.44
CA ALA A 172 12.30 -3.01 -4.79
C ALA A 172 12.47 -1.86 -5.79
N ALA A 173 13.38 -1.99 -6.76
CA ALA A 173 13.60 -0.97 -7.78
C ALA A 173 12.39 -0.82 -8.74
N PRO A 174 11.80 -1.90 -9.29
CA PRO A 174 10.57 -1.81 -10.07
C PRO A 174 9.41 -1.12 -9.32
N LEU A 175 9.21 -1.44 -8.03
CA LEU A 175 8.18 -0.82 -7.20
C LEU A 175 8.43 0.69 -7.03
N LEU A 176 9.66 1.08 -6.63
CA LEU A 176 10.02 2.48 -6.48
C LEU A 176 9.85 3.26 -7.80
N ARG A 177 10.28 2.69 -8.93
CA ARG A 177 10.11 3.27 -10.26
C ARG A 177 8.64 3.48 -10.61
N THR A 178 7.77 2.55 -10.24
CA THR A 178 6.30 2.67 -10.45
C THR A 178 5.72 3.81 -9.62
N LEU A 179 6.10 3.90 -8.34
CA LEU A 179 5.68 4.99 -7.45
C LEU A 179 6.12 6.35 -7.99
N LEU A 180 7.36 6.47 -8.49
CA LEU A 180 7.87 7.69 -9.11
C LEU A 180 7.09 8.09 -10.37
N HIS A 181 6.66 7.12 -11.19
CA HIS A 181 5.83 7.39 -12.37
C HIS A 181 4.41 7.83 -11.99
N LEU A 182 3.75 7.11 -11.09
CA LEU A 182 2.37 7.42 -10.68
C LEU A 182 2.26 8.73 -9.91
N THR A 183 3.34 9.13 -9.21
CA THR A 183 3.43 10.40 -8.48
C THR A 183 4.14 11.50 -9.26
N ALA A 184 4.41 11.30 -10.56
CA ALA A 184 4.97 12.34 -11.39
C ALA A 184 3.96 13.50 -11.55
N PRO A 185 4.42 14.76 -11.53
CA PRO A 185 3.54 15.91 -11.71
C PRO A 185 2.83 15.83 -13.07
N VAL A 186 1.59 16.31 -13.09
CA VAL A 186 0.82 16.49 -14.32
C VAL A 186 1.03 17.94 -14.78
N PRO A 187 1.66 18.20 -15.94
CA PRO A 187 2.06 19.56 -16.34
C PRO A 187 0.92 20.59 -16.37
N THR A 188 -0.31 20.14 -16.57
CA THR A 188 -1.50 20.98 -16.72
C THR A 188 -2.28 21.20 -15.41
N LEU A 189 -1.85 20.60 -14.30
CA LEU A 189 -2.55 20.68 -13.01
C LEU A 189 -1.66 21.30 -11.92
N PRO A 190 -2.25 21.90 -10.87
CA PRO A 190 -1.50 22.30 -9.69
C PRO A 190 -0.69 21.14 -9.14
N ALA A 191 0.53 21.40 -8.66
CA ALA A 191 1.46 20.38 -8.15
C ALA A 191 0.99 19.79 -6.81
N VAL A 192 -0.10 19.02 -6.82
CA VAL A 192 -0.50 18.18 -5.70
C VAL A 192 0.00 16.77 -5.99
N SER A 193 1.03 16.35 -5.25
CA SER A 193 1.50 14.96 -5.31
C SER A 193 0.38 14.04 -4.80
N PRO A 194 0.15 12.89 -5.45
CA PRO A 194 -0.68 11.85 -4.86
C PRO A 194 -0.13 11.45 -3.48
N GLN A 195 -1.00 11.04 -2.57
CA GLN A 195 -0.62 10.37 -1.34
C GLN A 195 -0.32 8.90 -1.64
N VAL A 196 0.79 8.40 -1.14
CA VAL A 196 1.10 6.96 -1.17
C VAL A 196 0.85 6.42 0.22
N ILE A 197 -0.05 5.45 0.36
CA ILE A 197 -0.36 4.83 1.64
C ILE A 197 0.17 3.40 1.60
N LEU A 198 1.08 3.08 2.51
CA LEU A 198 1.76 1.80 2.55
C LEU A 198 1.38 1.08 3.84
N SER A 199 0.80 -0.10 3.74
CA SER A 199 0.83 -1.07 4.84
C SER A 199 1.94 -2.08 4.59
N TYR A 200 2.68 -2.43 5.64
CA TYR A 200 3.89 -3.22 5.50
C TYR A 200 4.14 -4.07 6.74
N THR A 201 4.54 -5.33 6.54
CA THR A 201 4.99 -6.22 7.61
C THR A 201 6.48 -6.50 7.45
N ILE A 202 7.28 -6.26 8.49
CA ILE A 202 8.71 -6.62 8.47
C ILE A 202 8.84 -8.15 8.44
N ARG A 203 9.49 -8.70 7.41
CA ARG A 203 9.83 -10.14 7.34
C ARG A 203 11.33 -10.35 7.40
N SER A 204 12.08 -9.50 6.73
CA SER A 204 13.53 -9.53 6.69
C SER A 204 14.07 -8.11 6.50
N LEU A 205 14.20 -7.38 7.61
CA LEU A 205 14.63 -5.97 7.59
C LEU A 205 15.85 -5.73 6.69
N SER A 206 16.88 -6.57 6.78
CA SER A 206 18.09 -6.44 5.94
C SER A 206 17.87 -6.53 4.43
N LYS A 207 16.83 -7.25 3.99
CA LYS A 207 16.44 -7.36 2.57
C LYS A 207 15.55 -6.20 2.12
N GLU A 208 14.87 -5.57 3.07
CA GLU A 208 13.85 -4.54 2.84
C GLU A 208 14.43 -3.13 2.99
N THR A 209 15.48 -2.95 3.82
CA THR A 209 16.20 -1.68 4.03
C THR A 209 16.62 -0.97 2.74
N PRO A 210 17.15 -1.63 1.69
CA PRO A 210 17.50 -0.93 0.45
C PRO A 210 16.32 -0.21 -0.21
N PHE A 211 15.11 -0.77 -0.14
CA PHE A 211 13.90 -0.10 -0.61
C PHE A 211 13.62 1.15 0.21
N TRP A 212 13.60 1.02 1.54
CA TRP A 212 13.27 2.13 2.44
C TRP A 212 14.28 3.27 2.39
N SER A 213 15.57 2.93 2.32
CA SER A 213 16.64 3.93 2.21
C SER A 213 16.56 4.71 0.90
N ALA A 214 16.24 4.04 -0.22
CA ALA A 214 16.00 4.71 -1.48
C ALA A 214 14.67 5.50 -1.45
N PHE A 215 13.58 4.91 -0.96
CA PHE A 215 12.27 5.54 -0.87
C PHE A 215 12.30 6.86 -0.09
N GLY A 216 12.98 6.89 1.06
CA GLY A 216 13.14 8.10 1.89
C GLY A 216 13.87 9.24 1.18
N LEU A 217 14.70 8.97 0.17
CA LEU A 217 15.29 10.04 -0.64
C LEU A 217 14.23 10.79 -1.46
N TRP A 218 13.23 10.08 -1.99
CA TRP A 218 12.22 10.60 -2.93
C TRP A 218 10.91 11.01 -2.26
N PHE A 219 10.58 10.43 -1.11
CA PHE A 219 9.31 10.61 -0.42
C PHE A 219 9.54 11.08 1.02
N THR A 220 8.69 12.00 1.49
CA THR A 220 8.48 12.15 2.94
C THR A 220 7.38 11.19 3.34
N PHE A 221 7.52 10.56 4.51
CA PHE A 221 6.52 9.63 5.00
C PHE A 221 6.47 9.65 6.52
N THR A 222 5.29 9.43 7.07
CA THR A 222 5.05 9.43 8.52
C THR A 222 4.24 8.18 8.88
N PRO A 223 4.49 7.58 10.06
CA PRO A 223 3.68 6.48 10.53
C PRO A 223 2.25 6.95 10.80
N VAL A 224 1.27 6.08 10.55
CA VAL A 224 -0.10 6.26 11.04
C VAL A 224 -0.14 5.80 12.49
N LEU A 225 -0.50 6.73 13.36
CA LEU A 225 -0.79 6.47 14.76
C LEU A 225 -2.29 6.23 14.95
N VAL A 226 -2.62 5.45 15.97
CA VAL A 226 -3.99 5.14 16.37
C VAL A 226 -4.14 5.38 17.87
N ARG A 227 -5.32 5.81 18.27
CA ARG A 227 -5.75 5.81 19.68
C ARG A 227 -7.20 5.40 19.79
N ALA A 228 -7.58 4.84 20.94
CA ALA A 228 -8.99 4.68 21.27
C ALA A 228 -9.64 6.07 21.46
N ARG A 229 -10.86 6.24 20.96
CA ARG A 229 -11.65 7.43 21.24
C ARG A 229 -12.13 7.35 22.69
N SER A 230 -11.80 8.34 23.51
CA SER A 230 -12.32 8.48 24.87
C SER A 230 -12.95 9.87 25.06
N GLU A 231 -14.00 9.96 25.88
CA GLU A 231 -14.74 11.23 26.10
C GLU A 231 -13.84 12.36 26.64
N ASP A 232 -12.75 11.99 27.31
CA ASP A 232 -11.76 12.89 27.91
C ASP A 232 -10.48 13.07 27.08
N ASN A 233 -10.37 12.43 25.90
CA ASN A 233 -9.18 12.38 25.06
C ASN A 233 -7.88 11.95 25.80
N SER A 234 -8.00 11.17 26.88
CA SER A 234 -6.87 10.69 27.68
C SER A 234 -6.07 9.56 27.02
N SER A 235 -6.63 8.91 25.98
CA SER A 235 -5.97 7.81 25.29
C SER A 235 -4.72 8.28 24.54
N ARG A 236 -3.62 7.53 24.73
CA ARG A 236 -2.33 7.80 24.11
C ARG A 236 -2.35 7.45 22.62
N TRP A 237 -1.65 8.23 21.82
CA TRP A 237 -1.32 7.86 20.45
C TRP A 237 -0.27 6.75 20.43
N GLU A 238 -0.58 5.66 19.74
CA GLU A 238 0.27 4.49 19.62
C GLU A 238 0.43 4.12 18.15
N ARG A 239 1.43 3.31 17.82
CA ARG A 239 1.54 2.79 16.45
C ARG A 239 0.40 1.83 16.17
N PHE A 240 0.04 1.75 14.90
CA PHE A 240 -0.87 0.74 14.43
C PHE A 240 -0.22 -0.65 14.50
N GLU A 241 -0.28 -1.31 15.67
CA GLU A 241 0.31 -2.64 15.86
C GLU A 241 -0.73 -3.74 15.66
N SER A 242 -0.40 -4.72 14.82
CA SER A 242 -1.04 -6.04 14.85
C SER A 242 -0.26 -6.88 15.85
N GLY A 243 -0.83 -7.22 17.00
CA GLY A 243 -0.17 -8.09 18.00
C GLY A 243 -0.02 -9.57 17.58
N GLY A 244 0.36 -9.85 16.32
CA GLY A 244 0.60 -11.17 15.73
C GLY A 244 2.06 -11.39 15.29
N ASP A 245 2.30 -12.37 14.40
CA ASP A 245 3.62 -12.83 13.90
C ASP A 245 4.35 -11.84 12.97
N GLY A 246 4.41 -10.56 13.35
CA GLY A 246 5.12 -9.53 12.61
C GLY A 246 4.66 -8.14 12.99
N GLU A 247 5.60 -7.21 13.11
CA GLU A 247 5.29 -5.80 13.33
C GLU A 247 4.73 -5.22 12.02
N VAL A 248 3.45 -4.87 12.04
CA VAL A 248 2.77 -4.22 10.92
C VAL A 248 2.88 -2.71 11.09
N PHE A 249 3.18 -2.02 10.00
CA PHE A 249 3.26 -0.57 9.91
C PHE A 249 2.27 -0.06 8.87
N LEU A 250 1.77 1.14 9.12
CA LEU A 250 1.07 1.96 8.14
C LEU A 250 1.83 3.27 7.99
N PHE A 251 2.10 3.67 6.76
CA PHE A 251 2.74 4.94 6.44
C PHE A 251 1.88 5.73 5.46
N VAL A 252 1.82 7.04 5.68
CA VAL A 252 1.32 7.98 4.68
C VAL A 252 2.50 8.77 4.16
N ALA A 253 2.68 8.76 2.85
CA ALA A 253 3.80 9.37 2.16
C ALA A 253 3.37 10.33 1.07
N ARG A 254 4.22 11.30 0.76
CA ARG A 254 4.10 12.18 -0.41
C ARG A 254 5.45 12.36 -1.07
N ARG A 255 5.44 12.51 -2.40
CA ARG A 255 6.68 12.77 -3.14
C ARG A 255 7.23 14.14 -2.75
N LYS A 256 8.52 14.20 -2.45
CA LYS A 256 9.24 15.45 -2.15
C LYS A 256 9.17 16.37 -3.37
N SER A 257 8.77 17.62 -3.18
CA SER A 257 8.54 18.55 -4.30
C SER A 257 9.81 18.82 -5.12
N GLU A 258 10.96 18.90 -4.46
CA GLU A 258 12.28 19.04 -5.05
C GLU A 258 12.64 17.84 -5.95
N SER A 259 12.10 16.65 -5.65
CA SER A 259 12.36 15.42 -6.39
C SER A 259 11.66 15.34 -7.75
N PHE A 260 10.76 16.27 -8.07
CA PHE A 260 10.16 16.36 -9.40
C PHE A 260 11.16 16.74 -10.48
N SER A 261 12.23 17.45 -10.10
CA SER A 261 13.30 17.89 -11.00
C SER A 261 14.42 16.86 -11.15
N TRP A 262 14.42 15.82 -10.32
CA TRP A 262 15.47 14.80 -10.32
C TRP A 262 15.20 13.73 -11.37
N THR A 263 16.27 13.13 -11.88
CA THR A 263 16.17 12.04 -12.86
C THR A 263 16.48 10.72 -12.15
N ALA A 264 15.52 9.80 -12.15
CA ALA A 264 15.76 8.45 -11.67
C ALA A 264 16.56 7.66 -12.72
N PRO A 265 17.65 6.98 -12.36
CA PRO A 265 18.44 6.20 -13.31
C PRO A 265 17.65 4.99 -13.82
N GLU A 266 17.94 4.56 -15.06
CA GLU A 266 17.36 3.33 -15.63
C GLU A 266 17.90 2.05 -14.97
N ASP A 267 19.13 2.10 -14.45
CA ASP A 267 19.72 0.97 -13.74
C ASP A 267 19.10 0.82 -12.33
N ASP A 268 18.61 -0.39 -12.03
CA ASP A 268 17.89 -0.69 -10.80
C ASP A 268 18.79 -0.64 -9.56
N VAL A 269 20.07 -1.04 -9.70
CA VAL A 269 21.03 -0.97 -8.60
C VAL A 269 21.34 0.50 -8.29
N ALA A 270 21.63 1.31 -9.31
CA ALA A 270 21.87 2.73 -9.15
C ALA A 270 20.67 3.46 -8.52
N LEU A 271 19.44 3.08 -8.91
CA LEU A 271 18.22 3.66 -8.32
C LEU A 271 18.13 3.38 -6.82
N LEU A 272 18.38 2.14 -6.39
CA LEU A 272 18.36 1.76 -4.98
C LEU A 272 19.55 2.31 -4.19
N GLU A 273 20.67 2.58 -4.85
CA GLU A 273 21.82 3.26 -4.25
C GLU A 273 21.68 4.81 -4.27
N GLY A 274 20.51 5.34 -4.62
CA GLY A 274 20.19 6.76 -4.53
C GLY A 274 20.84 7.67 -5.57
N VAL A 275 21.38 7.10 -6.65
CA VAL A 275 21.91 7.86 -7.79
C VAL A 275 20.78 8.68 -8.42
N GLY A 276 21.07 9.94 -8.79
CA GLY A 276 20.10 10.89 -9.34
C GLY A 276 19.29 11.64 -8.30
N ALA A 277 19.11 11.08 -7.09
CA ALA A 277 18.44 11.78 -6.00
C ALA A 277 19.23 13.03 -5.58
N ARG A 278 18.53 14.12 -5.21
CA ARG A 278 19.12 15.44 -4.96
C ARG A 278 19.86 16.03 -6.17
N GLY A 279 19.62 15.51 -7.38
CA GLY A 279 20.21 15.99 -8.63
C GLY A 279 21.70 15.65 -8.79
N THR A 280 22.21 14.63 -8.10
CA THR A 280 23.62 14.22 -8.20
C THR A 280 23.77 12.72 -8.49
N GLU A 281 24.83 12.37 -9.21
CA GLU A 281 25.19 10.98 -9.53
C GLU A 281 25.84 10.24 -8.36
N GLU A 282 26.04 10.91 -7.22
CA GLU A 282 26.63 10.29 -6.04
C GLU A 282 25.66 9.32 -5.37
N ARG A 283 26.18 8.17 -4.92
CA ARG A 283 25.40 7.19 -4.16
C ARG A 283 25.05 7.75 -2.79
N LYS A 284 23.83 7.52 -2.35
CA LYS A 284 23.29 8.01 -1.07
C LYS A 284 22.11 7.17 -0.62
N GLY A 285 21.79 7.27 0.67
CA GLY A 285 20.63 6.67 1.28
C GLY A 285 19.99 7.66 2.24
N ASP A 286 18.75 7.37 2.61
CA ASP A 286 18.02 8.02 3.70
C ASP A 286 17.91 7.03 4.88
N ASP A 287 17.86 7.54 6.11
CA ASP A 287 17.78 6.76 7.36
C ASP A 287 16.47 7.00 8.13
N GLU A 288 15.50 7.72 7.54
CA GLU A 288 14.23 8.05 8.20
C GLU A 288 13.47 6.80 8.63
N PHE A 289 13.51 5.72 7.84
CA PHE A 289 12.83 4.48 8.19
C PHE A 289 13.42 3.84 9.46
N GLU A 290 14.74 3.76 9.57
CA GLU A 290 15.43 3.27 10.76
C GLU A 290 15.15 4.15 11.99
N VAL A 291 15.15 5.47 11.81
CA VAL A 291 14.76 6.42 12.86
C VAL A 291 13.33 6.15 13.34
N LEU A 292 12.40 5.98 12.40
CA LEU A 292 11.03 5.62 12.69
C LEU A 292 10.95 4.25 13.39
N LEU A 293 11.73 3.24 13.03
CA LEU A 293 11.74 1.98 13.80
C LEU A 293 12.21 2.20 15.26
N LEU A 294 13.27 2.99 15.48
CA LEU A 294 13.89 3.21 16.79
C LEU A 294 13.05 4.06 17.75
N MET A 295 12.22 4.98 17.24
CA MET A 295 11.30 5.81 18.04
C MET A 295 10.27 5.02 18.86
N ARG A 296 10.26 3.68 18.76
CA ARG A 296 9.58 2.74 19.65
C ARG A 296 10.08 2.80 21.10
N SER A 297 11.32 3.26 21.31
CA SER A 297 12.10 2.95 22.52
C SER A 297 12.21 4.08 23.56
N THR A 298 11.67 5.27 23.31
CA THR A 298 11.88 6.46 24.18
C THR A 298 10.62 6.91 24.91
N ASN A 299 9.66 6.00 25.08
CA ASN A 299 8.32 6.31 25.57
C ASN A 299 7.93 5.45 26.80
N GLU A 300 8.94 5.06 27.59
CA GLU A 300 8.85 4.56 28.97
C GLU A 300 8.89 5.72 29.98
#